data_AF-A0A519S1Q1-F1
#
_entry.id   AF-A0A519S1Q1-F1
#
_cell.length_a   1.000
_cell.length_b   1.000
_cell.length_c   1.000
_cell.angle_alpha   90.00
_cell.angle_beta   90.00
_cell.angle_gamma   90.00
#
_symmetry.space_group_name_H-M   'P 1'
#
loop_
_entity.id
_entity.type
_entity.pdbx_description
1 polymer ?
#
loop_
_entity_poly.entity_id
_entity_poly.type
_entity_poly.pdbx_seq_one_letter_code
_entity_poly.pdbx_strand_id
1 'polypeptide(L)'
;MPDVEEMYPSGADEEWHIDLGNAEFLLEGEFRKGHYQGVTQIVKKLFDAVEPDVAMFGQKDFQQVLMIKNMLAHFKLPIMIITCPIIREDDGLAMSSRNIHLSETDRKNALVLSKSIQYVIDNFDSFSIEQLEEKAKSFYNNIEGVELDYFTIANANTLEPAKSKDEKSLVVLVAAKVGSTRLIDNMIIK
;
A
#
# COMPACT_ATOMS: atom_id res chain seq x y z
N MET A 1 7.20 -18.36 17.44
CA MET A 1 6.48 -18.15 16.17
C MET A 1 5.59 -19.37 16.00
N PRO A 2 4.26 -19.18 15.90
CA PRO A 2 3.37 -20.30 15.69
C PRO A 2 3.59 -20.92 14.32
N ASP A 3 3.35 -22.22 14.19
CA ASP A 3 3.33 -22.87 12.88
C ASP A 3 1.95 -22.70 12.20
N VAL A 4 1.84 -23.21 10.97
CA VAL A 4 0.60 -23.08 10.18
C VAL A 4 -0.55 -23.85 10.81
N GLU A 5 -0.28 -25.03 11.38
CA GLU A 5 -1.30 -25.90 11.98
C GLU A 5 -1.85 -25.30 13.28
N GLU A 6 -1.00 -24.60 14.04
CA GLU A 6 -1.39 -23.86 15.24
C GLU A 6 -2.32 -22.68 14.88
N MET A 7 -2.01 -21.93 13.82
CA MET A 7 -2.84 -20.78 13.40
C MET A 7 -4.11 -21.19 12.66
N TYR A 8 -4.09 -22.32 11.95
CA TYR A 8 -5.17 -22.81 11.09
C TYR A 8 -5.41 -24.32 11.30
N PRO A 9 -5.93 -24.73 12.47
CA PRO A 9 -6.11 -26.15 12.79
C PRO A 9 -7.16 -26.84 11.90
N SER A 10 -8.07 -26.06 11.31
CA SER A 10 -9.04 -26.53 10.32
C SER A 10 -8.56 -26.33 8.87
N GLY A 11 -7.31 -25.91 8.66
CA GLY A 11 -6.76 -25.67 7.34
C GLY A 11 -7.52 -24.61 6.54
N ALA A 12 -7.74 -24.88 5.25
CA ALA A 12 -8.42 -23.97 4.33
C ALA A 12 -9.94 -23.91 4.50
N ASP A 13 -10.52 -24.73 5.40
CA ASP A 13 -11.97 -24.82 5.59
C ASP A 13 -12.53 -23.75 6.55
N GLU A 14 -11.68 -22.83 7.05
CA GLU A 14 -12.15 -21.71 7.86
C GLU A 14 -12.93 -20.70 7.01
N GLU A 15 -14.19 -20.45 7.37
CA GLU A 15 -14.99 -19.40 6.77
C GLU A 15 -14.57 -18.02 7.28
N TRP A 16 -13.96 -17.22 6.40
CA TRP A 16 -13.66 -15.83 6.66
C TRP A 16 -14.07 -14.95 5.47
N HIS A 17 -15.02 -14.07 5.73
CA HIS A 17 -15.38 -13.02 4.80
C HIS A 17 -16.02 -11.86 5.55
N ILE A 18 -15.41 -10.68 5.46
CA ILE A 18 -15.96 -9.45 6.07
C ILE A 18 -16.01 -8.34 5.03
N ASP A 19 -16.96 -7.42 5.21
CA ASP A 19 -17.04 -6.22 4.38
C ASP A 19 -15.94 -5.23 4.78
N LEU A 20 -14.93 -5.10 3.90
CA LEU A 20 -13.83 -4.15 4.01
C LEU A 20 -14.05 -2.86 3.21
N GLY A 21 -15.23 -2.73 2.58
CA GLY A 21 -15.60 -1.62 1.70
C GLY A 21 -14.97 -1.71 0.30
N ASN A 22 -15.37 -0.78 -0.58
CA ASN A 22 -14.95 -0.77 -1.99
C ASN A 22 -13.42 -0.72 -2.18
N ALA A 23 -12.72 -0.11 -1.23
CA ALA A 23 -11.25 -0.03 -1.21
C ALA A 23 -10.57 -1.41 -1.26
N GLU A 24 -11.24 -2.50 -0.89
CA GLU A 24 -10.72 -3.87 -1.03
C GLU A 24 -10.43 -4.25 -2.48
N PHE A 25 -11.20 -3.73 -3.43
CA PHE A 25 -11.15 -4.14 -4.84
C PHE A 25 -10.36 -3.18 -5.72
N LEU A 26 -9.84 -2.09 -5.15
CA LEU A 26 -9.05 -1.08 -5.85
C LEU A 26 -7.55 -1.35 -5.70
N LEU A 27 -6.73 -0.79 -6.60
CA LEU A 27 -5.26 -0.79 -6.51
C LEU A 27 -4.70 -2.19 -6.28
N GLU A 28 -3.95 -2.45 -5.21
CA GLU A 28 -3.40 -3.79 -4.93
C GLU A 28 -4.46 -4.89 -4.89
N GLY A 29 -5.69 -4.55 -4.48
CA GLY A 29 -6.82 -5.47 -4.44
C GLY A 29 -7.24 -6.02 -5.80
N GLU A 30 -7.09 -5.21 -6.85
CA GLU A 30 -7.36 -5.60 -8.24
C GLU A 30 -6.39 -6.69 -8.70
N PHE A 31 -5.10 -6.52 -8.35
CA PHE A 31 -4.01 -7.44 -8.73
C PHE A 31 -3.90 -8.65 -7.79
N ARG A 32 -4.46 -8.57 -6.58
CA ARG A 32 -4.31 -9.57 -5.51
C ARG A 32 -5.66 -9.92 -4.90
N LYS A 33 -6.57 -10.45 -5.71
CA LYS A 33 -7.93 -10.83 -5.30
C LYS A 33 -7.91 -11.72 -4.04
N GLY A 34 -8.70 -11.35 -3.03
CA GLY A 34 -8.78 -12.05 -1.74
C GLY A 34 -7.60 -11.82 -0.79
N HIS A 35 -6.56 -11.08 -1.20
CA HIS A 35 -5.39 -10.84 -0.35
C HIS A 35 -5.75 -10.18 0.97
N TYR A 36 -6.61 -9.17 0.95
CA TYR A 36 -6.98 -8.43 2.15
C TYR A 36 -7.92 -9.21 3.09
N GLN A 37 -8.70 -10.15 2.59
CA GLN A 37 -9.43 -11.11 3.43
C GLN A 37 -8.43 -11.98 4.21
N GLY A 38 -7.42 -12.55 3.54
CA GLY A 38 -6.39 -13.33 4.21
C GLY A 38 -5.58 -12.51 5.22
N VAL A 39 -5.22 -11.26 4.89
CA VAL A 39 -4.52 -10.35 5.81
C VAL A 39 -5.37 -10.04 7.04
N THR A 40 -6.65 -9.71 6.86
CA THR A 40 -7.51 -9.37 7.99
C THR A 40 -7.84 -10.59 8.85
N GLN A 41 -7.98 -11.78 8.26
CA GLN A 41 -8.14 -13.04 9.00
C GLN A 41 -6.97 -13.30 9.95
N ILE A 42 -5.73 -13.26 9.44
CA ILE A 42 -4.57 -13.53 10.29
C ILE A 42 -4.36 -12.44 11.33
N VAL A 43 -4.56 -11.16 10.97
CA VAL A 43 -4.42 -10.05 11.93
C VAL A 43 -5.48 -10.14 13.03
N LYS A 44 -6.72 -10.52 12.71
CA LYS A 44 -7.77 -10.75 13.72
C LYS A 44 -7.39 -11.86 14.68
N LYS A 45 -6.92 -13.02 14.18
CA LYS A 45 -6.47 -14.13 15.02
C LYS A 45 -5.35 -13.68 15.98
N LEU A 46 -4.39 -12.90 15.48
CA LEU A 46 -3.30 -12.37 16.31
C LEU A 46 -3.82 -11.38 17.37
N PHE A 47 -4.77 -10.51 17.02
CA PHE A 47 -5.39 -9.60 17.99
C PHE A 47 -6.20 -10.33 19.06
N ASP A 48 -6.87 -11.42 18.71
CA ASP A 48 -7.61 -12.25 19.69
C ASP A 48 -6.68 -13.01 20.62
N ALA A 49 -5.51 -13.43 20.14
CA ALA A 49 -4.53 -14.14 20.96
C ALA A 49 -3.73 -13.20 21.89
N VAL A 50 -3.43 -11.98 21.43
CA VAL A 50 -2.54 -11.04 22.13
C VAL A 50 -3.32 -9.99 22.94
N GLU A 51 -4.54 -9.64 22.51
CA GLU A 51 -5.38 -8.58 23.09
C GLU A 51 -4.65 -7.22 23.26
N PRO A 52 -4.02 -6.67 22.20
CA PRO A 52 -3.22 -5.46 22.36
C PRO A 52 -4.07 -4.19 22.47
N ASP A 53 -3.65 -3.23 23.30
CA ASP A 53 -4.20 -1.86 23.28
C ASP A 53 -3.77 -1.09 22.02
N VAL A 54 -2.57 -1.39 21.51
CA VAL A 54 -1.92 -0.66 20.42
C VAL A 54 -1.27 -1.65 19.45
N ALA A 55 -1.47 -1.45 18.15
CA ALA A 55 -0.79 -2.19 17.09
C ALA A 55 -0.13 -1.25 16.07
N MET A 56 1.09 -1.58 15.65
CA MET A 56 1.93 -0.76 14.79
C MET A 56 2.06 -1.40 13.40
N PHE A 57 1.78 -0.64 12.35
CA PHE A 57 1.89 -1.11 10.96
C PHE A 57 2.62 -0.09 10.10
N GLY A 58 3.47 -0.56 9.18
CA GLY A 58 4.22 0.31 8.28
C GLY A 58 3.33 0.98 7.23
N GLN A 59 3.50 2.29 7.03
CA GLN A 59 2.77 3.08 6.03
C GLN A 59 3.01 2.60 4.60
N LYS A 60 4.14 1.93 4.32
CA LYS A 60 4.50 1.44 2.99
C LYS A 60 3.39 0.57 2.38
N ASP A 61 2.75 -0.26 3.20
CA ASP A 61 1.57 -1.05 2.83
C ASP A 61 0.29 -0.27 3.18
N PHE A 62 0.13 0.94 2.62
CA PHE A 62 -0.90 1.91 3.00
C PHE A 62 -2.32 1.31 2.98
N GLN A 63 -2.66 0.61 1.90
CA GLN A 63 -3.97 -0.02 1.75
C GLN A 63 -4.18 -1.14 2.77
N GLN A 64 -3.15 -1.92 3.13
CA GLN A 64 -3.25 -2.90 4.21
C GLN A 64 -3.60 -2.23 5.55
N VAL A 65 -2.96 -1.11 5.88
CA VAL A 65 -3.29 -0.35 7.10
C VAL A 65 -4.75 0.11 7.08
N LEU A 66 -5.24 0.57 5.92
CA LEU A 66 -6.65 0.94 5.75
C LEU A 66 -7.59 -0.26 5.93
N MET A 67 -7.28 -1.42 5.35
CA MET A 67 -8.08 -2.65 5.49
C MET A 67 -8.14 -3.12 6.94
N ILE A 68 -7.03 -3.02 7.67
CA ILE A 68 -6.99 -3.35 9.10
C ILE A 68 -7.85 -2.37 9.90
N LYS A 69 -7.81 -1.06 9.62
CA LYS A 69 -8.70 -0.08 10.25
C LYS A 69 -10.18 -0.38 9.96
N ASN A 70 -10.51 -0.77 8.73
CA ASN A 70 -11.88 -1.16 8.35
C ASN A 70 -12.31 -2.42 9.09
N MET A 71 -11.44 -3.42 9.23
CA MET A 71 -11.68 -4.63 10.03
C MET A 71 -11.93 -4.28 11.51
N LEU A 72 -11.12 -3.39 12.12
CA LEU A 72 -11.35 -2.95 13.50
C LEU A 72 -12.72 -2.28 13.66
N ALA A 73 -13.12 -1.44 12.71
CA ALA A 73 -14.44 -0.80 12.70
C ALA A 73 -15.56 -1.84 12.55
N HIS A 74 -15.39 -2.82 11.66
CA HIS A 74 -16.34 -3.92 11.44
C HIS A 74 -16.63 -4.69 12.74
N PHE A 75 -15.58 -5.10 13.45
CA PHE A 75 -15.71 -5.85 14.71
C PHE A 75 -15.84 -4.96 15.95
N LYS A 76 -15.79 -3.63 15.81
CA LYS A 76 -15.81 -2.63 16.89
C LYS A 76 -14.72 -2.88 17.94
N LEU A 77 -13.53 -3.24 17.48
CA LEU A 77 -12.38 -3.52 18.35
C LEU A 77 -11.72 -2.21 18.82
N PRO A 78 -11.47 -2.04 20.14
CA PRO A 78 -10.92 -0.81 20.70
C PRO A 78 -9.38 -0.74 20.60
N ILE A 79 -8.80 -1.18 19.48
CA ILE A 79 -7.34 -1.24 19.28
C ILE A 79 -6.88 0.04 18.57
N MET A 80 -5.86 0.71 19.11
CA MET A 80 -5.26 1.87 18.48
C MET A 80 -4.24 1.46 17.40
N ILE A 81 -4.44 1.92 16.16
CA ILE A 81 -3.49 1.71 15.07
C ILE A 81 -2.51 2.88 14.98
N ILE A 82 -1.22 2.59 15.16
CA ILE A 82 -0.13 3.51 14.85
C ILE A 82 0.42 3.18 13.46
N THR A 83 0.35 4.15 12.56
CA THR A 83 0.94 4.03 11.21
C THR A 83 2.39 4.54 11.26
N CYS A 84 3.34 3.63 11.13
CA CYS A 84 4.76 3.94 11.20
C CYS A 84 5.25 4.49 9.84
N PRO A 85 5.99 5.62 9.81
CA PRO A 85 6.51 6.20 8.58
C PRO A 85 7.35 5.22 7.75
N ILE A 86 7.38 5.45 6.44
CA ILE A 86 8.20 4.66 5.52
C ILE A 86 9.68 4.93 5.80
N ILE A 87 10.45 3.89 6.09
CA ILE A 87 11.92 3.97 6.13
C ILE A 87 12.42 3.89 4.69
N ARG A 88 13.26 4.84 4.31
CA ARG A 88 13.84 4.93 2.96
C ARG A 88 15.35 4.72 3.04
N GLU A 89 15.92 4.15 1.98
CA GLU A 89 17.36 4.13 1.75
C GLU A 89 17.86 5.56 1.44
N ASP A 90 19.17 5.79 1.50
CA ASP A 90 19.76 7.14 1.35
C ASP A 90 19.43 7.82 0.01
N ASP A 91 19.11 7.03 -1.02
CA ASP A 91 18.72 7.50 -2.35
C ASP A 91 17.19 7.65 -2.53
N GLY A 92 16.41 7.42 -1.47
CA GLY A 92 14.97 7.62 -1.42
C GLY A 92 14.12 6.37 -1.70
N LEU A 93 14.72 5.25 -2.09
CA LEU A 93 13.95 4.02 -2.30
C LEU A 93 13.31 3.55 -1.00
N ALA A 94 12.01 3.24 -1.01
CA ALA A 94 11.35 2.66 0.15
C ALA A 94 11.96 1.29 0.49
N MET A 95 12.36 1.11 1.75
CA MET A 95 12.95 -0.16 2.20
C MET A 95 11.93 -1.29 2.07
N SER A 96 12.37 -2.41 1.50
CA SER A 96 11.54 -3.60 1.29
C SER A 96 12.44 -4.82 1.31
N SER A 97 12.00 -5.91 1.95
CA SER A 97 12.69 -7.20 1.84
C SER A 97 12.83 -7.65 0.38
N ARG A 98 11.88 -7.24 -0.48
CA ARG A 98 11.91 -7.53 -1.92
C ARG A 98 13.06 -6.85 -2.67
N ASN A 99 13.68 -5.79 -2.12
CA ASN A 99 14.78 -5.09 -2.79
C ASN A 99 16.00 -6.00 -3.01
N ILE A 100 16.15 -7.05 -2.20
CA ILE A 100 17.23 -8.05 -2.35
C ILE A 100 17.16 -8.83 -3.68
N HIS A 101 15.99 -8.85 -4.32
CA HIS A 101 15.77 -9.56 -5.58
C HIS A 101 16.05 -8.69 -6.81
N LEU A 102 16.35 -7.40 -6.62
CA LEU A 102 16.67 -6.49 -7.71
C LEU A 102 18.12 -6.71 -8.16
N SER A 103 18.34 -6.79 -9.47
CA SER A 103 19.68 -6.60 -10.02
C SER A 103 20.18 -5.17 -9.75
N GLU A 104 21.47 -4.90 -9.92
CA GLU A 104 22.00 -3.54 -9.77
C GLU A 104 21.33 -2.53 -10.72
N THR A 105 21.00 -2.95 -11.94
CA THR A 105 20.28 -2.13 -12.93
C THR A 105 18.83 -1.91 -12.49
N ASP A 106 18.13 -2.97 -12.09
CA ASP A 106 16.76 -2.88 -11.61
C ASP A 106 16.66 -1.99 -10.36
N ARG A 107 17.63 -2.09 -9.44
CA ARG A 107 17.69 -1.27 -8.24
C ARG A 107 17.83 0.21 -8.55
N LYS A 108 18.60 0.58 -9.58
CA LYS A 108 18.70 1.96 -10.06
C LYS A 108 17.39 2.41 -10.71
N ASN A 109 16.79 1.55 -11.53
CA ASN A 109 15.53 1.83 -12.20
C ASN A 109 14.36 1.98 -11.20
N ALA A 110 14.35 1.22 -10.11
CA ALA A 110 13.34 1.29 -9.06
C ALA A 110 13.21 2.68 -8.40
N LEU A 111 14.25 3.52 -8.48
CA LEU A 111 14.19 4.89 -7.97
C LEU A 111 13.14 5.76 -8.65
N VAL A 112 12.68 5.36 -9.85
CA VAL A 112 11.59 6.06 -10.54
C VAL A 112 10.31 6.14 -9.69
N LEU A 113 10.04 5.16 -8.81
CA LEU A 113 8.90 5.17 -7.89
C LEU A 113 8.96 6.35 -6.92
N SER A 114 10.08 6.48 -6.21
CA SER A 114 10.27 7.58 -5.26
C SER A 114 10.31 8.95 -5.98
N LYS A 115 10.92 9.02 -7.17
CA LYS A 115 11.02 10.26 -7.96
C LYS A 115 9.67 10.74 -8.50
N SER A 116 8.83 9.83 -8.98
CA SER A 116 7.51 10.18 -9.50
C SER A 116 6.56 10.63 -8.39
N ILE A 117 6.66 10.01 -7.20
CA ILE A 117 5.97 10.49 -5.99
C ILE A 117 6.46 11.88 -5.59
N GLN A 118 7.78 12.06 -5.47
CA GLN A 118 8.35 13.34 -5.05
C GLN A 118 7.97 14.47 -6.02
N TYR A 119 7.93 14.19 -7.32
CA TYR A 119 7.43 15.12 -8.33
C TYR A 119 6.01 15.61 -8.01
N VAL A 120 5.10 14.71 -7.62
CA VAL A 120 3.72 15.09 -7.24
C VAL A 120 3.72 16.01 -6.04
N ILE A 121 4.54 15.73 -5.03
CA ILE A 121 4.64 16.53 -3.81
C ILE A 121 5.16 17.93 -4.11
N ASP A 122 6.28 18.02 -4.83
CA ASP A 122 6.95 19.28 -5.12
C ASP A 122 6.12 20.20 -6.02
N ASN A 123 5.20 19.63 -6.80
CA ASN A 123 4.40 20.36 -7.78
C ASN A 123 2.90 20.36 -7.44
N PHE A 124 2.52 19.91 -6.24
CA PHE A 124 1.12 19.68 -5.89
C PHE A 124 0.27 20.94 -6.05
N ASP A 125 0.81 22.13 -5.74
CA ASP A 125 0.08 23.39 -5.88
C ASP A 125 0.06 23.94 -7.31
N SER A 126 0.99 23.50 -8.16
CA SER A 126 1.25 24.07 -9.49
C SER A 126 0.40 23.49 -10.63
N PHE A 127 -0.06 22.24 -10.50
CA PHE A 127 -0.77 21.51 -11.58
C PHE A 127 -2.05 20.85 -11.09
N SER A 128 -3.04 20.62 -11.95
CA SER A 128 -4.22 19.82 -11.58
C SER A 128 -3.85 18.38 -11.21
N ILE A 129 -4.74 17.64 -10.54
CA ILE A 129 -4.50 16.23 -10.18
C ILE A 129 -4.21 15.39 -11.44
N GLU A 130 -4.97 15.61 -12.50
CA GLU A 130 -4.81 14.90 -13.78
C GLU A 130 -3.44 15.19 -14.39
N GLN A 131 -3.04 16.47 -14.43
CA GLN A 131 -1.73 16.88 -14.93
C GLN A 131 -0.57 16.30 -14.11
N LEU A 132 -0.72 16.22 -12.77
CA LEU A 132 0.27 15.61 -11.89
C LEU A 132 0.41 14.12 -12.17
N GLU A 133 -0.69 13.38 -12.28
CA GLU A 133 -0.66 11.96 -12.62
C GLU A 133 -0.05 11.71 -14.01
N GLU A 134 -0.46 12.46 -15.04
CA GLU A 134 0.08 12.31 -16.40
C GLU A 134 1.60 12.52 -16.44
N LYS A 135 2.07 13.60 -15.80
CA LYS A 135 3.50 13.92 -15.75
C LYS A 135 4.28 12.90 -14.92
N ALA A 136 3.75 12.45 -13.79
CA ALA A 136 4.39 11.42 -12.98
C ALA A 136 4.44 10.06 -13.70
N LYS A 137 3.36 9.65 -14.38
CA LYS A 137 3.32 8.44 -15.23
C LYS A 137 4.35 8.51 -16.36
N SER A 138 4.63 9.70 -16.89
CA SER A 138 5.64 9.86 -17.95
C SER A 138 7.07 9.52 -17.53
N PHE A 139 7.37 9.49 -16.21
CA PHE A 139 8.70 9.12 -15.72
C PHE A 139 9.05 7.67 -16.00
N TYR A 140 8.04 6.82 -16.19
CA TYR A 140 8.20 5.39 -16.47
C TYR A 140 8.44 5.13 -17.96
N ASN A 141 8.20 6.12 -18.82
CA ASN A 141 8.38 5.96 -20.26
C ASN A 141 9.85 5.70 -20.58
N ASN A 142 10.11 4.65 -21.36
CA ASN A 142 11.44 4.25 -21.85
C ASN A 142 12.43 3.81 -20.76
N ILE A 143 11.97 3.44 -19.56
CA ILE A 143 12.82 2.73 -18.60
C ILE A 143 12.70 1.23 -18.86
N GLU A 144 13.71 0.66 -19.52
CA GLU A 144 13.76 -0.77 -19.79
C GLU A 144 13.69 -1.57 -18.48
N GLY A 145 12.84 -2.61 -18.45
CA GLY A 145 12.65 -3.44 -17.28
C GLY A 145 11.72 -2.87 -16.21
N VAL A 146 11.06 -1.72 -16.44
CA VAL A 146 10.01 -1.20 -15.54
C VAL A 146 8.65 -1.19 -16.23
N GLU A 147 7.68 -1.82 -15.59
CA GLU A 147 6.28 -1.89 -16.02
C GLU A 147 5.41 -1.30 -14.91
N LEU A 148 4.72 -0.20 -15.21
CA LEU A 148 3.85 0.50 -14.25
C LEU A 148 2.48 -0.19 -14.19
N ASP A 149 2.10 -0.69 -13.02
CA ASP A 149 0.76 -1.27 -12.81
C ASP A 149 -0.26 -0.15 -12.57
N TYR A 150 0.05 0.74 -11.62
CA TYR A 150 -0.75 1.92 -11.36
C TYR A 150 0.10 3.04 -10.77
N PHE A 151 -0.30 4.28 -11.05
CA PHE A 151 0.10 5.48 -10.33
C PHE A 151 -1.16 6.32 -10.15
N THR A 152 -1.51 6.67 -8.92
CA THR A 152 -2.70 7.49 -8.67
C THR A 152 -2.58 8.40 -7.47
N ILE A 153 -3.28 9.53 -7.53
CA ILE A 153 -3.61 10.37 -6.38
C ILE A 153 -5.04 10.02 -5.96
N ALA A 154 -5.18 9.53 -4.74
CA ALA A 154 -6.45 9.01 -4.23
C ALA A 154 -6.85 9.66 -2.91
N ASN A 155 -8.13 9.57 -2.58
CA ASN A 155 -8.61 9.86 -1.24
C ASN A 155 -8.01 8.83 -0.27
N ALA A 156 -7.34 9.31 0.78
CA ALA A 156 -6.62 8.45 1.73
C ALA A 156 -7.52 7.50 2.55
N ASN A 157 -8.83 7.77 2.62
CA ASN A 157 -9.79 6.96 3.39
C ASN A 157 -10.58 5.98 2.52
N THR A 158 -10.74 6.25 1.22
CA THR A 158 -11.55 5.41 0.31
C THR A 158 -10.74 4.75 -0.78
N LEU A 159 -9.53 5.24 -1.07
CA LEU A 159 -8.68 4.88 -2.20
C LEU A 159 -9.33 5.07 -3.57
N GLU A 160 -10.46 5.78 -3.63
CA GLU A 160 -11.02 6.23 -4.90
C GLU A 160 -10.13 7.34 -5.48
N PRO A 161 -10.02 7.43 -6.81
CA PRO A 161 -9.30 8.53 -7.46
C PRO A 161 -9.80 9.89 -6.96
N ALA A 162 -8.86 10.76 -6.59
CA ALA A 162 -9.17 12.06 -6.03
C ALA A 162 -9.87 12.93 -7.08
N LYS A 163 -11.00 13.53 -6.71
CA LYS A 163 -11.83 14.37 -7.60
C LYS A 163 -11.45 15.84 -7.53
N SER A 164 -10.88 16.27 -6.42
CA SER A 164 -10.43 17.64 -6.22
C SER A 164 -9.29 17.69 -5.22
N LYS A 165 -8.43 18.72 -5.35
CA LYS A 165 -7.44 19.04 -4.32
C LYS A 165 -8.07 19.51 -3.02
N ASP A 166 -9.35 19.87 -2.98
CA ASP A 166 -10.02 20.33 -1.75
C ASP A 166 -10.34 19.19 -0.77
N GLU A 167 -10.19 17.94 -1.20
CA GLU A 167 -10.35 16.79 -0.32
C GLU A 167 -9.40 16.88 0.88
N LYS A 168 -9.91 16.47 2.05
CA LYS A 168 -9.20 16.65 3.32
C LYS A 168 -7.99 15.75 3.48
N SER A 169 -7.98 14.60 2.82
CA SER A 169 -6.94 13.60 2.99
C SER A 169 -6.60 12.96 1.66
N LEU A 170 -5.39 13.22 1.19
CA LEU A 170 -4.92 12.78 -0.11
C LEU A 170 -3.61 12.00 0.03
N VAL A 171 -3.47 10.98 -0.81
CA VAL A 171 -2.28 10.13 -0.87
C VAL A 171 -1.94 9.86 -2.32
N VAL A 172 -0.66 9.89 -2.65
CA VAL A 172 -0.16 9.37 -3.92
C VAL A 172 0.34 7.94 -3.71
N LEU A 173 -0.10 7.01 -4.55
CA LEU A 173 0.30 5.60 -4.50
C LEU A 173 0.83 5.15 -5.85
N VAL A 174 1.82 4.26 -5.82
CA VAL A 174 2.37 3.63 -7.01
C VAL A 174 2.67 2.16 -6.77
N ALA A 175 2.40 1.35 -7.79
CA ALA A 175 2.96 0.02 -7.91
C ALA A 175 3.54 -0.19 -9.32
N ALA A 176 4.70 -0.82 -9.37
CA ALA A 176 5.35 -1.17 -10.62
C ALA A 176 6.16 -2.46 -10.47
N LYS A 177 6.25 -3.23 -11.55
CA LYS A 177 7.17 -4.33 -11.67
C LYS A 177 8.50 -3.83 -12.22
N VAL A 178 9.58 -4.15 -11.51
CA VAL A 178 10.96 -3.81 -11.86
C VAL A 178 11.73 -5.13 -12.00
N GLY A 179 12.10 -5.47 -13.23
CA GLY A 179 12.56 -6.81 -13.59
C GLY A 179 11.49 -7.86 -13.25
N SER A 180 11.79 -8.76 -12.32
CA SER A 180 10.83 -9.75 -11.80
C SER A 180 10.12 -9.31 -10.52
N THR A 181 10.52 -8.18 -9.92
CA THR A 181 10.12 -7.78 -8.57
C THR A 181 9.03 -6.71 -8.61
N ARG A 182 7.88 -6.97 -7.98
CA ARG A 182 6.81 -5.98 -7.84
C ARG A 182 7.00 -5.12 -6.59
N LEU A 183 7.18 -3.83 -6.81
CA LEU A 183 7.43 -2.82 -5.79
C LEU A 183 6.22 -1.90 -5.65
N ILE A 184 6.04 -1.37 -4.43
CA ILE A 184 5.03 -0.38 -4.10
C ILE A 184 5.68 0.75 -3.33
N ASP A 185 5.13 1.95 -3.47
CA ASP A 185 5.50 3.12 -2.69
C ASP A 185 4.29 4.05 -2.55
N ASN A 186 4.29 4.92 -1.55
CA ASN A 186 3.26 5.92 -1.37
C ASN A 186 3.76 7.12 -0.56
N MET A 187 3.02 8.22 -0.62
CA MET A 187 3.21 9.36 0.25
C MET A 187 1.90 10.09 0.53
N ILE A 188 1.66 10.43 1.79
CA ILE A 188 0.53 11.26 2.20
C ILE A 188 0.84 12.69 1.78
N ILE A 189 -0.11 13.32 1.10
CA ILE A 189 0.01 14.70 0.61
C ILE A 189 -0.48 15.68 1.70
N LYS A 190 -1.64 15.39 2.30
CA LYS A 190 -2.24 16.14 3.40
C LYS A 190 -3.33 15.33 4.09
#